data_AF-A0A5P9GZF1-F1
#
_entry.id   AF-A0A5P9GZF1-F1
#
_cell.length_a   1.000
_cell.length_b   1.000
_cell.length_c   1.000
_cell.angle_alpha   90.00
_cell.angle_beta   90.00
_cell.angle_gamma   90.00
#
_symmetry.space_group_name_H-M   'P 1'
#
loop_
_entity.id
_entity.type
_entity.pdbx_description
1 polymer ?
#
loop_
_entity_poly.entity_id
_entity_poly.type
_entity_poly.pdbx_seq_one_letter_code
_entity_poly.pdbx_strand_id
1 'polypeptide(L)'
;MNFVKRIFGAVDRGYLVRAYLISTVIMVGWMIWANANFRFPTAFDFFFIPAAAVLFPFAKLSWDEVRNLILGETLIVFNAVFLYGAKIVINVLLWIFSPIIAPLGIIYLAFRTRAPRSNVHPDQS
;
A
#
# COMPACT_ATOMS: atom_id res chain seq x y z
N MET A 1 -13.63 4.97 16.09
CA MET A 1 -13.51 5.86 14.90
C MET A 1 -12.25 6.74 14.86
N ASN A 2 -11.46 6.86 15.93
CA ASN A 2 -10.25 7.73 15.93
C ASN A 2 -8.94 7.02 15.51
N PHE A 3 -8.94 5.69 15.41
CA PHE A 3 -7.75 4.90 15.06
C PHE A 3 -7.35 5.08 13.60
N VAL A 4 -8.33 5.01 12.69
CA VAL A 4 -8.14 5.22 11.24
C VAL A 4 -7.65 6.65 10.97
N LYS A 5 -8.29 7.69 11.53
CA LYS A 5 -7.83 9.08 11.35
C LYS A 5 -6.40 9.33 11.83
N ARG A 6 -5.94 8.61 12.86
CA ARG A 6 -4.60 8.75 13.43
C ARG A 6 -3.53 8.04 12.59
N ILE A 7 -3.86 6.87 12.03
CA ILE A 7 -3.05 6.12 11.06
C ILE A 7 -2.88 6.92 9.76
N PHE A 8 -3.98 7.45 9.23
CA PHE A 8 -3.98 8.29 8.03
C PHE A 8 -3.37 9.68 8.25
N GLY A 9 -3.23 10.12 9.50
CA GLY A 9 -2.58 11.38 9.87
C GLY A 9 -1.05 11.28 9.93
N ALA A 10 -0.49 10.07 10.12
CA ALA A 10 0.95 9.82 10.16
C ALA A 10 1.56 9.53 8.77
N VAL A 11 0.71 9.27 7.77
CA VAL A 11 1.11 8.97 6.38
C VAL A 11 0.81 10.17 5.50
N ASP A 12 1.73 10.50 4.58
CA ASP A 12 1.53 11.58 3.63
C ASP A 12 0.26 11.34 2.79
N ARG A 13 -0.74 12.22 2.93
CA ARG A 13 -2.06 12.07 2.29
C ARG A 13 -1.95 12.03 0.77
N GLY A 14 -0.97 12.73 0.18
CA GLY A 14 -0.77 12.73 -1.27
C GLY A 14 -0.34 11.37 -1.80
N TYR A 15 0.47 10.64 -1.04
CA TYR A 15 0.91 9.29 -1.39
C TYR A 15 -0.25 8.29 -1.37
N LEU A 16 -1.08 8.33 -0.31
CA LEU A 16 -2.25 7.47 -0.17
C LEU A 16 -3.26 7.69 -1.31
N VAL A 17 -3.57 8.95 -1.64
CA VAL A 17 -4.50 9.26 -2.75
C VAL A 17 -3.98 8.70 -4.07
N ARG A 18 -2.68 8.82 -4.37
CA ARG A 18 -2.08 8.25 -5.58
C ARG A 18 -2.17 6.71 -5.58
N ALA A 19 -1.93 6.07 -4.45
CA ALA A 19 -2.03 4.62 -4.33
C ALA A 19 -3.46 4.11 -4.52
N TYR A 20 -4.45 4.83 -3.98
CA TYR A 20 -5.88 4.55 -4.21
C TYR A 20 -6.29 4.77 -5.67
N LEU A 21 -5.83 5.85 -6.32
CA LEU A 21 -6.11 6.06 -7.75
C LEU A 21 -5.56 4.91 -8.60
N ILE A 22 -4.34 4.44 -8.31
CA ILE A 22 -3.75 3.30 -9.02
C ILE A 22 -4.57 2.02 -8.78
N SER A 23 -4.99 1.74 -7.54
CA SER A 23 -5.76 0.53 -7.25
C SER A 23 -7.14 0.55 -7.89
N THR A 24 -7.82 1.71 -7.93
CA THR A 24 -9.08 1.88 -8.62
C THR A 24 -8.94 1.65 -10.12
N VAL A 25 -7.91 2.19 -10.77
CA VAL A 25 -7.67 1.96 -12.20
C VAL A 25 -7.42 0.47 -12.49
N ILE A 26 -6.65 -0.22 -11.65
CA ILE A 26 -6.40 -1.67 -11.79
C ILE A 26 -7.71 -2.47 -11.63
N MET A 27 -8.52 -2.13 -10.62
CA MET A 27 -9.82 -2.77 -10.39
C MET A 27 -10.75 -2.61 -11.60
N VAL A 28 -10.89 -1.38 -12.10
CA VAL A 28 -11.78 -1.09 -13.25
C VAL A 28 -11.27 -1.82 -14.50
N GLY A 29 -9.96 -1.80 -14.75
CA GLY A 29 -9.36 -2.53 -15.87
C GLY A 29 -9.61 -4.05 -15.78
N TRP A 30 -9.48 -4.63 -14.58
CA TRP A 30 -9.78 -6.04 -14.35
C TRP A 30 -11.25 -6.35 -14.60
N MET A 31 -12.18 -5.52 -14.10
CA MET A 31 -13.62 -5.74 -14.31
C MET A 31 -14.02 -5.68 -15.78
N ILE A 32 -13.44 -4.76 -16.56
CA ILE A 32 -13.70 -4.66 -18.00
C ILE A 32 -13.17 -5.91 -18.71
N TRP A 33 -11.94 -6.33 -18.42
CA TRP A 33 -11.36 -7.54 -19.00
C TRP A 33 -12.12 -8.81 -18.61
N ALA A 34 -12.54 -8.90 -17.34
CA ALA A 34 -13.30 -10.03 -16.84
C ALA A 34 -14.69 -10.12 -17.48
N ASN A 35 -15.38 -8.99 -17.67
CA ASN A 35 -16.68 -8.97 -18.36
C ASN A 35 -16.57 -9.35 -19.85
N ALA A 36 -15.45 -9.00 -20.51
CA ALA A 36 -15.21 -9.34 -21.90
C ALA A 36 -14.89 -10.83 -22.13
N ASN A 37 -14.25 -11.50 -21.17
CA ASN A 37 -13.78 -12.89 -21.32
C ASN A 37 -14.64 -13.90 -20.53
N PHE A 38 -15.28 -13.48 -19.43
CA PHE A 38 -16.13 -14.32 -18.59
C PHE A 38 -17.57 -13.86 -18.68
N ARG A 39 -18.45 -14.78 -19.09
CA ARG A 39 -19.86 -14.54 -19.35
C ARG A 39 -20.67 -14.24 -18.08
N PHE A 40 -20.14 -14.62 -16.91
CA PHE A 40 -20.67 -14.27 -15.59
C PHE A 40 -19.50 -13.98 -14.64
N PRO A 41 -19.44 -12.77 -14.04
CA PRO A 41 -18.50 -12.50 -12.96
C PRO A 41 -18.84 -13.40 -11.78
N THR A 42 -17.84 -14.13 -11.29
CA THR A 42 -18.01 -15.02 -10.14
C THR A 42 -18.27 -14.18 -8.88
N ALA A 43 -18.97 -14.73 -7.87
CA ALA A 43 -19.09 -14.05 -6.57
C ALA A 43 -17.71 -13.67 -5.99
N PHE A 44 -16.70 -14.47 -6.30
CA PHE A 44 -15.30 -14.19 -5.99
C PHE A 44 -14.83 -12.84 -6.57
N ASP A 45 -15.11 -12.54 -7.84
CA ASP A 45 -14.69 -11.29 -8.48
C ASP A 45 -15.37 -10.07 -7.84
N PHE A 46 -16.61 -10.23 -7.39
CA PHE A 46 -17.39 -9.13 -6.81
C PHE A 46 -16.98 -8.77 -5.38
N PHE A 47 -16.44 -9.73 -4.62
CA PHE A 47 -16.03 -9.50 -3.22
C PHE A 47 -14.51 -9.38 -3.06
N PHE A 48 -13.74 -10.21 -3.76
CA PHE A 48 -12.29 -10.29 -3.58
C PHE A 48 -11.56 -9.12 -4.26
N ILE A 49 -11.97 -8.73 -5.47
CA ILE A 49 -11.31 -7.67 -6.24
C ILE A 49 -11.47 -6.30 -5.54
N PRO A 50 -12.66 -5.87 -5.08
CA PRO A 50 -12.78 -4.61 -4.38
C PRO A 50 -12.07 -4.62 -3.02
N ALA A 51 -12.11 -5.75 -2.30
CA ALA A 51 -11.36 -5.91 -1.06
C ALA A 51 -9.85 -5.75 -1.31
N ALA A 52 -9.29 -6.45 -2.31
CA ALA A 52 -7.89 -6.32 -2.70
C ALA A 52 -7.55 -4.88 -3.15
N ALA A 53 -8.44 -4.19 -3.86
CA ALA A 53 -8.24 -2.80 -4.29
C ALA A 53 -8.17 -1.81 -3.11
N VAL A 54 -8.96 -2.04 -2.05
CA VAL A 54 -8.91 -1.24 -0.82
C VAL A 54 -7.69 -1.60 0.03
N LEU A 55 -7.26 -2.87 0.03
CA LEU A 55 -6.12 -3.35 0.81
C LEU A 55 -4.77 -3.03 0.14
N PHE A 56 -4.72 -2.91 -1.18
CA PHE A 56 -3.52 -2.62 -1.97
C PHE A 56 -2.72 -1.40 -1.48
N PRO A 57 -3.31 -0.21 -1.25
CA PRO A 57 -2.56 0.95 -0.77
C PRO A 57 -1.86 0.69 0.59
N PHE A 58 -2.45 -0.13 1.45
CA PHE A 58 -1.83 -0.51 2.73
C PHE A 58 -0.66 -1.46 2.51
N ALA A 59 -0.83 -2.48 1.66
CA ALA A 59 0.25 -3.40 1.33
C ALA A 59 1.45 -2.65 0.71
N LYS A 60 1.17 -1.68 -0.18
CA LYS A 60 2.18 -0.84 -0.83
C LYS A 60 2.96 0.01 0.14
N LEU A 61 2.28 0.59 1.12
CA LEU A 61 2.93 1.34 2.17
C LEU A 61 3.87 0.45 3.00
N SER A 62 3.46 -0.76 3.35
CA SER A 62 4.33 -1.72 4.04
C SER A 62 5.56 -2.07 3.23
N TRP A 63 5.40 -2.31 1.93
CA TRP A 63 6.52 -2.63 1.05
C TRP A 63 7.49 -1.46 0.93
N ASP A 64 7.01 -0.24 0.74
CA ASP A 64 7.90 0.92 0.63
C ASP A 64 8.69 1.16 1.92
N GLU A 65 8.09 0.91 3.09
CA GLU A 65 8.80 0.98 4.36
C GLU A 65 9.85 -0.15 4.48
N VAL A 66 9.48 -1.40 4.18
CA VAL A 66 10.43 -2.53 4.18
C VAL A 66 11.57 -2.29 3.20
N ARG A 67 11.25 -1.78 2.01
CA ARG A 67 12.23 -1.40 0.99
C ARG A 67 13.16 -0.30 1.50
N ASN A 68 12.63 0.73 2.16
CA ASN A 68 13.43 1.78 2.76
C ASN A 68 14.27 1.28 3.93
N LEU A 69 13.81 0.28 4.70
CA LEU A 69 14.60 -0.37 5.75
C LEU A 69 15.73 -1.22 5.17
N ILE A 70 15.45 -1.96 4.09
CA ILE A 70 16.45 -2.81 3.41
C ILE A 70 17.49 -1.97 2.69
N LEU A 71 17.07 -0.93 1.96
CA LEU A 71 17.94 -0.11 1.13
C LEU A 71 18.53 1.09 1.87
N GLY A 72 17.88 1.60 2.91
CA GLY A 72 18.30 2.83 3.59
C GLY A 72 18.46 3.99 2.62
N GLU A 73 19.61 4.66 2.71
CA GLU A 73 20.02 5.72 1.77
C GLU A 73 20.76 5.19 0.53
N THR A 74 20.76 3.88 0.30
CA THR A 74 21.50 3.28 -0.83
C THR A 74 20.79 3.56 -2.15
N LEU A 75 21.42 4.40 -2.97
CA LEU A 75 20.98 4.68 -4.34
C LEU A 75 21.45 3.56 -5.28
N ILE A 76 20.54 2.62 -5.57
CA ILE A 76 20.77 1.62 -6.61
C ILE A 76 20.48 2.26 -7.97
N VAL A 77 21.54 2.56 -8.72
CA VAL A 77 21.45 3.06 -10.10
C VAL A 77 21.52 1.88 -11.05
N PHE A 78 20.45 1.64 -11.79
CA PHE A 78 20.34 0.60 -12.81
C PHE A 78 19.65 1.16 -14.05
N ASN A 79 19.62 0.39 -15.14
CA ASN A 79 18.90 0.78 -16.34
C ASN A 79 17.42 1.10 -16.01
N ALA A 80 16.93 2.26 -16.48
CA ALA A 80 15.56 2.72 -16.27
C ALA A 80 14.53 1.63 -16.63
N VAL A 81 14.72 0.92 -17.74
CA VAL A 81 13.80 -0.15 -18.17
C VAL A 81 13.67 -1.23 -17.10
N PHE A 82 14.79 -1.61 -16.48
CA PHE A 82 14.81 -2.62 -15.43
C PHE A 82 14.16 -2.12 -14.14
N LEU A 83 14.44 -0.87 -13.73
CA LEU A 83 13.83 -0.26 -12.55
C LEU A 83 12.30 -0.13 -12.68
N TYR A 84 11.81 0.31 -13.83
CA TYR A 84 10.37 0.38 -14.09
C TYR A 84 9.73 -1.01 -14.20
N GLY A 85 10.40 -1.97 -14.83
CA GLY A 85 9.95 -3.36 -14.89
C GLY A 85 9.80 -3.98 -13.50
N ALA A 86 10.83 -3.88 -12.65
CA ALA A 86 10.78 -4.34 -11.27
C ALA A 86 9.65 -3.67 -10.48
N LYS A 87 9.42 -2.36 -10.70
CA LYS A 87 8.33 -1.62 -10.06
C LYS A 87 6.95 -2.16 -10.44
N ILE A 88 6.75 -2.56 -11.70
CA ILE A 88 5.50 -3.18 -12.16
C ILE A 88 5.33 -4.56 -11.53
N VAL A 89 6.38 -5.40 -11.57
CA VAL A 89 6.34 -6.75 -10.97
C VAL A 89 6.00 -6.68 -9.50
N ILE A 90 6.67 -5.79 -8.74
CA ILE A 90 6.38 -5.53 -7.34
C ILE A 90 4.92 -5.14 -7.15
N ASN A 91 4.40 -4.18 -7.92
CA ASN A 91 3.00 -3.76 -7.83
C ASN A 91 2.03 -4.94 -8.08
N VAL A 92 2.31 -5.82 -9.05
CA VAL A 92 1.47 -6.99 -9.33
C VAL A 92 1.53 -8.00 -8.17
N LEU A 93 2.73 -8.30 -7.66
CA LEU A 93 2.92 -9.18 -6.51
C LEU A 93 2.19 -8.64 -5.28
N LEU A 94 2.31 -7.36 -5.01
CA LEU A 94 1.59 -6.70 -3.92
C LEU A 94 0.08 -6.75 -4.07
N TRP A 95 -0.43 -6.77 -5.29
CA TRP A 95 -1.85 -6.89 -5.55
C TRP A 95 -2.35 -8.31 -5.25
N ILE A 96 -1.63 -9.34 -5.69
CA ILE A 96 -1.93 -10.75 -5.40
C ILE A 96 -1.82 -11.05 -3.90
N PHE A 97 -0.76 -10.59 -3.26
CA PHE A 97 -0.50 -10.82 -1.83
C PHE A 97 -1.13 -9.77 -0.91
N SER A 98 -1.90 -8.83 -1.48
CA SER A 98 -2.56 -7.76 -0.72
C SER A 98 -3.36 -8.24 0.49
N PRO A 99 -4.14 -9.34 0.42
CA PRO A 99 -4.91 -9.84 1.56
C PRO A 99 -4.04 -10.26 2.75
N ILE A 100 -2.78 -10.66 2.51
CA ILE A 100 -1.83 -11.13 3.52
C ILE A 100 -0.92 -9.99 4.00
N ILE A 101 -0.48 -9.12 3.09
CA ILE A 101 0.44 -8.01 3.38
C ILE A 101 -0.28 -6.82 4.01
N ALA A 102 -1.56 -6.58 3.68
CA ALA A 102 -2.31 -5.46 4.25
C ALA A 102 -2.56 -5.59 5.77
N PRO A 103 -2.90 -6.77 6.35
CA PRO A 103 -2.90 -6.96 7.80
C PRO A 103 -1.58 -6.55 8.46
N LEU A 104 -0.44 -6.94 7.87
CA LEU A 104 0.88 -6.56 8.36
C LEU A 104 1.10 -5.05 8.30
N GLY A 105 0.62 -4.38 7.25
CA GLY A 105 0.66 -2.93 7.14
C GLY A 105 -0.15 -2.20 8.21
N ILE A 106 -1.36 -2.70 8.49
CA ILE A 106 -2.23 -2.15 9.54
C ILE A 106 -1.57 -2.32 10.91
N ILE A 107 -0.97 -3.49 11.19
CA ILE A 107 -0.25 -3.76 12.43
C ILE A 107 0.98 -2.84 12.55
N TYR A 108 1.77 -2.71 11.49
CA TYR A 108 2.95 -1.83 11.47
C TYR A 108 2.57 -0.37 11.76
N LEU A 109 1.53 0.14 11.12
CA LEU A 109 0.98 1.48 11.39
C LEU A 109 0.48 1.61 12.84
N ALA A 110 -0.16 0.57 13.38
CA ALA A 110 -0.61 0.56 14.77
C ALA A 110 0.56 0.69 15.76
N PHE A 111 1.71 0.06 15.49
CA PHE A 111 2.93 0.21 16.30
C PHE A 111 3.59 1.58 16.14
N ARG A 112 3.69 2.10 14.91
CA ARG A 112 4.28 3.42 14.66
C ARG A 112 3.50 4.56 15.31
N THR A 113 2.18 4.46 15.35
CA THR A 113 1.31 5.45 16.02
C THR A 113 1.43 5.41 17.55
N ARG A 114 1.98 4.33 18.12
CA ARG A 114 2.25 4.18 19.56
C ARG A 114 3.64 4.64 19.98
N ALA A 115 4.54 4.97 19.05
CA ALA A 115 5.83 5.57 19.39
C ALA A 115 5.56 6.90 20.11
N PRO A 116 5.84 7.00 21.42
CA PRO A 116 5.55 8.20 22.19
C PRO A 116 6.38 9.35 21.62
N ARG A 117 5.76 10.51 21.43
CA ARG A 117 6.54 11.74 21.55
C ARG A 117 7.08 11.74 22.97
N SER A 118 8.34 11.38 23.15
CA SER A 118 9.10 11.90 24.28
C SER A 118 9.34 13.37 23.96
N ASN A 119 8.33 14.20 24.21
CA ASN A 119 8.57 15.61 24.48
C ASN A 119 9.37 15.64 25.79
N VAL A 120 10.69 15.54 25.59
CA VAL A 120 11.71 16.04 26.48
C VAL A 120 11.25 17.42 26.91
N HIS A 121 10.95 17.55 28.20
CA HIS A 121 10.90 18.85 28.85
C HIS A 121 12.30 19.46 28.77
N PRO A 122 12.46 20.69 28.24
CA PRO A 122 13.41 21.60 28.78
C PRO A 122 12.66 22.47 29.78
N ASP A 123 12.52 21.99 31.02
CA ASP A 123 12.77 22.92 32.13
C ASP A 123 14.27 23.28 32.09
N GLN A 124 14.65 24.39 32.74
CA GLN A 124 15.99 25.01 32.78
C GLN A 124 16.27 26.09 31.70
N SER A 125 15.68 27.29 31.83
CA SER A 125 16.32 28.47 32.48
C SER A 125 15.45 29.72 32.36
#